data_AF-A0A848M387-F1
#
_entry.id   AF-A0A848M387-F1
#
_cell.length_a   1.000
_cell.length_b   1.000
_cell.length_c   1.000
_cell.angle_alpha   90.00
_cell.angle_beta   90.00
_cell.angle_gamma   90.00
#
_symmetry.space_group_name_H-M   'P 1'
#
loop_
_entity.id
_entity.type
_entity.pdbx_description
1 polymer ?
#
loop_
_entity_poly.entity_id
_entity_poly.type
_entity_poly.pdbx_seq_one_letter_code
_entity_poly.pdbx_strand_id
1 'polypeptide(L)'
;LLPRWRGAAPIQRSLWAGDSETGVTIMQMDVGLDTGDMLYKLSCPITAEDTSGSLYDKLAELGPQGLLATLAQLANGTARPEVQDESLVCHAEKLSKEEARIDWSLSAAQLERCIRAFNPWPMSWLE
;
A
#
# COMPACT_ATOMS: atom_id res chain seq x y z
N LEU A 1 -1.43 4.07 2.36
CA LEU A 1 -2.04 5.08 3.25
C LEU A 1 -3.10 5.83 2.47
N LEU A 2 -4.38 5.54 2.73
CA LEU A 2 -5.47 6.18 1.99
C LEU A 2 -5.39 7.72 2.17
N PRO A 3 -5.76 8.49 1.12
CA PRO A 3 -6.43 8.05 -0.13
C PRO A 3 -5.52 7.42 -1.20
N ARG A 4 -4.19 7.39 -1.01
CA ARG A 4 -3.27 6.75 -1.96
C ARG A 4 -3.42 5.23 -1.94
N TRP A 5 -3.32 4.65 -3.14
CA TRP A 5 -3.30 3.22 -3.43
C TRP A 5 -4.59 2.47 -3.07
N ARG A 6 -5.74 3.01 -3.46
CA ARG A 6 -7.00 2.24 -3.45
C ARG A 6 -6.88 1.00 -4.37
N GLY A 7 -7.42 -0.14 -3.99
CA GLY A 7 -7.52 -1.32 -4.84
C GLY A 7 -6.59 -2.48 -4.48
N ALA A 8 -6.14 -3.21 -5.49
CA ALA A 8 -5.78 -4.62 -5.34
C ALA A 8 -4.34 -4.91 -4.87
N ALA A 9 -3.38 -4.03 -5.16
CA ALA A 9 -1.96 -4.28 -4.90
C ALA A 9 -1.21 -3.10 -4.21
N PRO A 10 -1.75 -2.50 -3.13
CA PRO A 10 -1.20 -1.27 -2.56
C PRO A 10 0.25 -1.39 -2.06
N ILE A 11 0.61 -2.54 -1.50
CA ILE A 11 1.97 -2.80 -0.97
C ILE A 11 2.97 -2.70 -2.12
N GLN A 12 2.73 -3.47 -3.18
CA GLN A 12 3.62 -3.57 -4.32
C GLN A 12 3.71 -2.24 -5.08
N ARG A 13 2.58 -1.54 -5.21
CA ARG A 13 2.49 -0.28 -5.94
C ARG A 13 3.18 0.87 -5.22
N SER A 14 3.11 0.93 -3.89
CA SER A 14 3.85 1.92 -3.09
C SER A 14 5.36 1.80 -3.28
N LEU A 15 5.88 0.56 -3.30
CA LEU A 15 7.29 0.28 -3.53
C LEU A 15 7.69 0.56 -4.99
N TRP A 16 6.88 0.09 -5.94
CA TRP A 16 7.09 0.31 -7.38
C TRP A 16 7.17 1.80 -7.75
N ALA A 17 6.32 2.64 -7.17
CA ALA A 17 6.33 4.08 -7.40
C ALA A 17 7.51 4.80 -6.70
N GLY A 18 8.17 4.13 -5.76
CA GLY A 18 9.25 4.70 -4.95
C GLY A 18 8.76 5.65 -3.86
N ASP A 19 7.58 5.38 -3.27
CA ASP A 19 7.14 6.10 -2.08
C ASP A 19 8.17 5.92 -0.94
N SER A 20 8.39 6.95 -0.12
CA SER A 20 9.29 6.88 1.03
C SER A 20 8.67 6.16 2.24
N GLU A 21 7.34 6.12 2.28
CA GLU A 21 6.56 5.44 3.31
C GLU A 21 5.27 4.87 2.73
N THR A 22 4.79 3.81 3.35
CA THR A 22 3.45 3.26 3.17
C THR A 22 2.80 3.10 4.54
N GLY A 23 1.77 2.27 4.66
CA GLY A 23 1.14 2.03 5.95
C GLY A 23 -0.22 1.39 5.85
N VAL A 24 -0.82 1.19 7.02
CA VAL A 24 -2.19 0.67 7.16
C VAL A 24 -3.13 1.82 7.44
N THR A 25 -4.30 1.79 6.79
CA THR A 25 -5.42 2.66 7.11
C THR A 25 -6.60 1.80 7.54
N ILE A 26 -7.11 2.04 8.75
CA ILE A 26 -8.39 1.49 9.18
C ILE A 26 -9.46 2.46 8.73
N MET A 27 -10.47 1.94 8.04
CA MET A 27 -11.46 2.72 7.32
C MET A 27 -12.86 2.20 7.66
N GLN A 28 -13.82 3.13 7.78
CA GLN A 28 -15.23 2.78 7.79
C GLN A 28 -15.64 2.43 6.36
N MET A 29 -16.08 1.19 6.12
CA MET A 29 -16.53 0.80 4.78
C MET A 29 -17.75 1.61 4.33
N ASP A 30 -17.79 1.91 3.03
CA ASP A 30 -18.91 2.53 2.31
C ASP A 30 -19.22 1.74 1.02
N VAL A 31 -19.94 2.33 0.07
CA VAL A 31 -20.39 1.65 -1.16
C VAL A 31 -19.25 1.47 -2.18
N GLY A 32 -18.28 2.39 -2.20
CA GLY A 32 -17.18 2.33 -3.15
C GLY A 32 -16.04 1.42 -2.69
N LEU A 33 -15.11 1.16 -3.61
CA LEU A 33 -13.91 0.38 -3.30
C LEU A 33 -12.87 1.29 -2.66
N ASP A 34 -12.61 1.06 -1.37
CA ASP A 34 -11.63 1.81 -0.56
C ASP A 34 -11.90 3.32 -0.48
N THR A 35 -13.17 3.74 -0.54
CA THR A 35 -13.58 5.16 -0.55
C THR A 35 -14.01 5.72 0.80
N GLY A 36 -14.36 4.85 1.75
CA GLY A 36 -14.94 5.28 3.01
C GLY A 36 -13.99 6.07 3.92
N ASP A 37 -14.56 6.71 4.94
CA ASP A 37 -13.84 7.61 5.84
C ASP A 37 -12.75 6.88 6.63
N MET A 38 -11.60 7.53 6.75
CA MET A 38 -10.42 6.98 7.41
C MET A 38 -10.53 7.21 8.92
N LEU A 39 -10.41 6.15 9.70
CA LEU A 39 -10.54 6.19 11.16
C LEU A 39 -9.19 6.26 11.84
N TYR A 40 -8.19 5.56 11.29
CA TYR A 40 -6.86 5.47 11.89
C TYR A 40 -5.80 5.16 10.84
N LYS A 41 -4.61 5.74 10.98
CA LYS A 41 -3.48 5.54 10.07
C LYS A 41 -2.22 5.20 10.85
N LEU A 42 -1.46 4.22 10.38
CA LEU A 42 -0.13 3.88 10.86
C LEU A 42 0.83 3.86 9.68
N SER A 43 1.86 4.71 9.71
CA SER A 43 2.88 4.75 8.67
C SER A 43 3.99 3.72 8.92
N CYS A 44 4.63 3.32 7.83
CA CYS A 44 5.73 2.38 7.79
C CYS A 44 6.74 2.87 6.73
N PRO A 45 7.99 3.21 7.12
CA PRO A 45 9.02 3.59 6.16
C PRO A 45 9.33 2.44 5.19
N ILE A 46 9.51 2.77 3.91
CA ILE A 46 10.02 1.83 2.91
C ILE A 46 11.53 2.03 2.83
N THR A 47 12.31 0.99 3.15
CA THR A 47 13.78 1.04 3.06
C THR A 47 14.26 0.66 1.67
N ALA A 48 15.55 0.87 1.38
CA ALA A 48 16.14 0.52 0.10
C ALA A 48 16.15 -0.99 -0.15
N GLU A 49 16.13 -1.79 0.91
CA GLU A 49 16.19 -3.25 0.88
C GLU A 49 14.82 -3.91 0.94
N ASP A 50 13.76 -3.14 1.16
CA ASP A 50 12.42 -3.70 1.24
C ASP A 50 12.00 -4.32 -0.08
N THR A 51 11.34 -5.47 0.01
CA THR A 51 10.58 -6.10 -1.07
C THR A 51 9.11 -6.08 -0.69
N SER A 52 8.21 -6.41 -1.62
CA SER A 52 6.79 -6.54 -1.25
C SER A 52 6.55 -7.62 -0.20
N GLY A 53 7.39 -8.66 -0.15
CA GLY A 53 7.36 -9.66 0.92
C GLY A 53 7.69 -9.08 2.30
N SER A 54 8.83 -8.39 2.43
CA SER A 54 9.22 -7.80 3.73
C SER A 54 8.26 -6.69 4.17
N LEU A 55 7.75 -5.90 3.21
CA LEU A 55 6.78 -4.85 3.49
C LEU A 55 5.43 -5.43 3.91
N TYR A 56 5.03 -6.56 3.33
CA TYR A 56 3.85 -7.31 3.78
C TYR A 56 3.98 -7.72 5.25
N ASP A 57 5.11 -8.30 5.65
CA ASP A 57 5.32 -8.75 7.03
C ASP A 57 5.24 -7.56 8.01
N LYS A 58 5.92 -6.45 7.70
CA LYS A 58 5.86 -5.21 8.49
C LYS A 58 4.43 -4.70 8.66
N LEU A 59 3.65 -4.67 7.57
CA LEU A 59 2.26 -4.18 7.60
C LEU A 59 1.31 -5.16 8.29
N ALA A 60 1.58 -6.47 8.19
CA ALA A 60 0.82 -7.50 8.91
C ALA A 60 1.00 -7.40 10.43
N GLU A 61 2.13 -6.89 10.91
CA GLU A 61 2.34 -6.58 12.34
C GLU A 61 1.65 -5.27 12.76
N LEU A 62 1.63 -4.26 11.89
CA LEU A 62 1.02 -2.94 12.17
C LEU A 62 -0.51 -2.97 12.12
N GLY A 63 -1.09 -3.73 11.19
CA GLY A 63 -2.54 -3.78 10.98
C GLY A 63 -3.34 -4.12 12.24
N PRO A 64 -3.02 -5.20 12.99
CA PRO A 64 -3.68 -5.55 14.24
C PRO A 64 -3.60 -4.45 15.30
N GLN A 65 -2.48 -3.72 15.37
CA GLN A 65 -2.32 -2.62 16.32
C GLN A 65 -3.28 -1.46 15.99
N GLY A 66 -3.34 -1.08 14.71
CA GLY A 66 -4.29 -0.06 14.23
C GLY A 66 -5.74 -0.48 14.45
N LEU A 67 -6.05 -1.76 14.21
CA LEU A 67 -7.39 -2.31 14.42
C LEU A 67 -7.81 -2.22 15.90
N LEU A 68 -6.98 -2.69 16.83
CA LEU A 68 -7.29 -2.66 18.26
C LEU A 68 -7.46 -1.22 18.78
N ALA A 69 -6.59 -0.30 18.35
CA ALA A 69 -6.72 1.12 18.69
C ALA A 69 -8.04 1.71 18.18
N THR A 70 -8.42 1.39 16.93
CA THR A 70 -9.67 1.88 16.33
C THR A 70 -10.90 1.30 17.04
N LEU A 71 -10.91 0.02 17.37
CA LEU A 71 -12.00 -0.62 18.11
C LEU A 71 -12.22 0.03 19.48
N ALA A 72 -11.14 0.34 20.20
CA ALA A 72 -11.23 1.05 21.47
C ALA A 72 -11.82 2.46 21.29
N GLN A 73 -11.44 3.19 20.24
CA GLN A 73 -11.99 4.52 19.96
C GLN A 73 -13.48 4.46 19.59
N LEU A 74 -13.88 3.48 18.78
CA LEU A 74 -15.28 3.27 18.40
C LEU A 74 -16.14 2.94 19.62
N ALA A 75 -15.68 2.01 20.47
CA ALA A 75 -16.40 1.60 21.68
C ALA A 75 -16.60 2.76 22.67
N ASN A 76 -15.63 3.68 22.74
CA ASN A 76 -15.70 4.86 23.60
C ASN A 76 -16.38 6.08 22.94
N GLY A 77 -16.81 5.96 21.68
CA GLY A 77 -17.40 7.08 20.93
C GLY A 77 -16.41 8.22 20.65
N THR A 78 -15.10 7.94 20.63
CA THR A 78 -14.04 8.94 20.42
C THR A 78 -13.41 8.87 19.03
N ALA A 79 -13.78 7.90 18.19
CA ALA A 79 -13.34 7.80 16.81
C ALA A 79 -13.74 9.04 16.00
N ARG A 80 -12.84 9.53 15.15
CA ARG A 80 -13.06 10.70 14.29
C ARG A 80 -12.84 10.30 12.82
N PRO A 81 -13.90 9.99 12.08
CA PRO A 81 -13.79 9.71 10.65
C PRO A 81 -13.27 10.93 9.88
N GLU A 82 -12.26 10.70 9.04
CA GLU A 82 -11.67 11.68 8.13
C GLU A 82 -12.08 11.33 6.70
N VAL A 83 -12.84 12.21 6.04
CA VAL A 83 -13.23 12.05 4.63
C VAL A 83 -11.98 12.05 3.75
N GLN A 84 -11.92 11.14 2.79
CA GLN A 84 -10.81 11.05 1.85
C GLN A 84 -10.78 12.26 0.90
N ASP A 85 -9.59 12.83 0.69
CA ASP A 85 -9.38 13.84 -0.34
C ASP A 85 -9.25 13.17 -1.72
N GLU A 86 -10.29 13.27 -2.53
CA GLU A 86 -10.35 12.67 -3.88
C GLU A 86 -9.25 13.18 -4.82
N SER A 87 -8.64 14.35 -4.57
CA SER A 87 -7.54 14.86 -5.40
C SER A 87 -6.22 14.12 -5.20
N LEU A 88 -6.10 13.35 -4.12
CA LEU A 88 -4.89 12.60 -3.75
C LEU A 88 -5.01 11.10 -4.05
N VAL A 89 -6.14 10.66 -4.62
CA VAL A 89 -6.41 9.25 -4.92
C VAL A 89 -5.50 8.76 -6.03
N CYS A 90 -4.89 7.59 -5.82
CA CYS A 90 -4.28 6.80 -6.87
C CYS A 90 -4.68 5.33 -6.72
N HIS A 91 -4.74 4.61 -7.84
CA HIS A 91 -5.20 3.22 -7.85
C HIS A 91 -4.04 2.24 -7.94
N ALA A 92 -4.10 1.20 -7.11
CA ALA A 92 -3.15 0.12 -7.07
C ALA A 92 -3.63 -1.04 -7.95
N GLU A 93 -3.30 -0.97 -9.24
CA GLU A 93 -3.67 -2.02 -10.20
C GLU A 93 -3.06 -3.38 -9.82
N LYS A 94 -3.85 -4.44 -10.03
CA LYS A 94 -3.42 -5.82 -9.80
C LYS A 94 -2.23 -6.13 -10.72
N LEU A 95 -1.20 -6.76 -10.16
CA LEU A 95 -0.01 -7.12 -10.94
C LEU A 95 -0.31 -8.26 -11.92
N SER A 96 0.46 -8.31 -13.01
CA SER A 96 0.43 -9.38 -14.01
C SER A 96 1.82 -9.94 -14.29
N LYS A 97 1.92 -11.12 -14.90
CA LYS A 97 3.22 -11.69 -15.30
C LYS A 97 3.84 -10.88 -16.44
N GLU A 98 3.01 -10.32 -17.31
CA GLU A 98 3.40 -9.53 -18.45
C GLU A 98 4.07 -8.22 -18.01
N GLU A 99 3.52 -7.58 -16.95
CA GLU A 99 4.09 -6.39 -16.33
C GLU A 99 5.46 -6.65 -15.67
N ALA A 100 5.71 -7.90 -15.26
CA ALA A 100 6.96 -8.28 -14.64
C ALA A 100 8.13 -8.38 -15.64
N ARG A 101 7.88 -8.25 -16.94
CA ARG A 101 8.93 -8.23 -17.94
C ARG A 101 9.75 -6.94 -17.80
N ILE A 102 11.06 -7.08 -17.65
CA ILE A 102 11.98 -5.95 -17.56
C ILE A 102 11.88 -5.10 -18.84
N ASP A 103 11.50 -3.83 -18.66
CA ASP A 103 11.49 -2.82 -19.71
C ASP A 103 12.75 -1.95 -19.63
N TRP A 104 13.73 -2.28 -20.48
CA TRP A 104 15.02 -1.59 -20.54
C TRP A 104 14.93 -0.12 -20.98
N SER A 105 13.75 0.38 -21.39
CA SER A 105 13.54 1.80 -21.64
C SER A 105 13.41 2.64 -20.35
N LEU A 106 13.13 1.99 -19.22
CA LEU A 106 13.01 2.63 -17.91
C LEU A 106 14.39 2.96 -17.31
N SER A 107 14.40 3.95 -16.41
CA SER A 107 15.63 4.25 -15.65
C SER A 107 16.05 3.08 -14.77
N ALA A 108 17.35 2.96 -14.49
CA ALA A 108 17.88 1.93 -13.60
C ALA A 108 17.20 1.94 -12.21
N ALA A 109 16.90 3.14 -11.68
CA ALA A 109 16.18 3.28 -10.41
C ALA A 109 14.75 2.73 -10.47
N GLN A 110 14.05 2.90 -11.59
CA GLN A 110 12.71 2.34 -11.75
C GLN A 110 12.75 0.82 -11.91
N LEU A 111 13.72 0.29 -12.67
CA LEU A 111 13.90 -1.15 -12.81
C LEU A 111 14.23 -1.84 -11.48
N GLU A 112 15.11 -1.22 -10.69
CA GLU A 112 15.45 -1.68 -9.34
C GLU A 112 14.20 -1.79 -8.45
N ARG A 113 13.33 -0.77 -8.49
CA ARG A 113 12.04 -0.79 -7.78
C ARG A 113 11.10 -1.87 -8.30
N CYS A 114 11.01 -2.09 -9.62
CA CYS A 114 10.21 -3.18 -10.20
C CYS A 114 10.68 -4.54 -9.67
N ILE A 115 11.99 -4.78 -9.60
CA ILE A 115 12.57 -6.03 -9.10
C ILE A 115 12.13 -6.29 -7.66
N ARG A 116 12.23 -5.29 -6.78
CA ARG A 116 11.81 -5.42 -5.37
C ARG A 116 10.29 -5.47 -5.20
N ALA A 117 9.54 -4.67 -5.96
CA ALA A 117 8.08 -4.60 -5.89
C ALA A 117 7.42 -5.91 -6.32
N PHE A 118 8.01 -6.60 -7.29
CA PHE A 118 7.46 -7.85 -7.82
C PHE A 118 7.99 -9.09 -7.07
N ASN A 119 8.77 -8.91 -6.00
CA ASN A 119 9.23 -10.00 -5.14
C ASN A 119 8.29 -10.13 -3.92
N PRO A 120 7.64 -11.29 -3.68
CA PRO A 120 7.91 -12.61 -4.27
C PRO A 120 7.03 -13.01 -5.47
N TRP A 121 6.05 -12.18 -5.84
CA TRP A 121 5.19 -12.42 -7.00
C TRP A 121 4.87 -11.08 -7.69
N PRO A 122 4.90 -11.00 -9.03
CA PRO A 122 5.12 -12.08 -10.02
C PRO A 122 6.58 -12.48 -10.31
N MET A 123 7.57 -11.86 -9.67
CA MET A 123 9.02 -11.88 -9.98
C MET A 123 9.36 -11.29 -11.34
N SER A 124 10.21 -10.26 -11.35
CA SER A 124 10.69 -9.65 -12.59
C SER A 124 11.48 -10.66 -13.43
N TRP A 125 11.32 -10.61 -14.76
CA TRP A 125 11.99 -11.51 -15.70
C TRP A 125 12.45 -10.81 -16.98
N LEU A 126 13.39 -11.42 -17.70
CA LEU A 126 13.89 -10.97 -19.01
C LEU A 126 13.92 -12.14 -20.01
N GLU A 127 13.97 -11.81 -21.30
CA GLU A 127 14.18 -12.73 -22.43
C GLU A 127 15.47 -12.37 -23.17
#